data_AF-A0A967GSH4-F1
#
_entry.id   AF-A0A967GSH4-F1
#
_cell.length_a   1.000
_cell.length_b   1.000
_cell.length_c   1.000
_cell.angle_alpha   90.00
_cell.angle_beta   90.00
_cell.angle_gamma   90.00
#
_symmetry.space_group_name_H-M   'P 1'
#
loop_
_entity.id
_entity.type
_entity.pdbx_description
1 polymer ?
#
loop_
_entity_poly.entity_id
_entity_poly.type
_entity_poly.pdbx_seq_one_letter_code
_entity_poly.pdbx_strand_id
1 'polypeptide(L)'
;MPKSVRPMMELLPGSLPAGHRLDERYRARGERRATVALLAGCAQQVLEPDINLATIEVLTRNGVEVLVPRGQACCGALSWHVGDHAAAQEFARR
;
A
#
# COMPACT_ATOMS: atom_id res chain seq x y z
N MET A 1 27.04 13.53 4.36
CA MET A 1 26.06 12.54 4.82
C MET A 1 26.64 11.73 5.98
N PRO A 2 25.93 11.55 7.11
CA PRO A 2 26.42 10.76 8.24
C PRO A 2 26.70 9.30 7.85
N LYS A 3 27.78 8.70 8.36
CA LYS A 3 28.16 7.32 8.02
C LYS A 3 27.09 6.29 8.37
N SER A 4 26.28 6.56 9.40
CA SER A 4 25.21 5.68 9.89
C SER A 4 24.07 5.47 8.90
N VAL A 5 23.81 6.42 8.00
CA VAL A 5 22.67 6.37 7.05
C VAL A 5 23.10 6.12 5.61
N ARG A 6 24.41 6.11 5.33
CA ARG A 6 24.95 5.90 3.99
C ARG A 6 24.47 4.58 3.34
N PRO A 7 24.51 3.41 4.02
CA PRO A 7 24.07 2.16 3.39
C PRO A 7 22.59 2.19 2.98
N MET A 8 21.75 2.87 3.77
CA MET A 8 20.32 3.01 3.45
C MET A 8 20.10 3.89 2.22
N MET A 9 20.89 4.95 2.05
CA MET A 9 20.80 5.81 0.87
C MET A 9 21.30 5.13 -0.40
N GLU A 10 22.30 4.26 -0.28
CA GLU A 10 22.80 3.46 -1.41
C GLU A 10 21.76 2.47 -1.95
N LEU A 11 20.76 2.10 -1.14
CA LEU A 11 19.65 1.22 -1.54
C LEU A 11 18.48 1.97 -2.18
N LEU A 12 18.49 3.31 -2.20
CA LEU A 12 17.41 4.09 -2.81
C LEU A 12 17.52 4.09 -4.34
N PRO A 13 16.39 4.11 -5.05
CA PRO A 13 16.39 4.31 -6.48
C PRO A 13 16.86 5.74 -6.82
N GLY A 14 17.50 5.91 -7.98
CA GLY A 14 17.98 7.22 -8.44
C GLY A 14 16.87 8.24 -8.72
N SER A 15 15.63 7.78 -8.89
CA SER A 15 14.44 8.60 -9.05
C SER A 15 13.21 7.84 -8.57
N LEU A 16 12.17 8.57 -8.14
CA LEU A 16 10.87 8.00 -7.79
C LEU A 16 9.86 8.24 -8.92
N PRO A 17 8.94 7.28 -9.17
CA PRO A 17 7.83 7.49 -10.10
C PRO A 17 6.87 8.57 -9.58
N ALA A 18 6.02 9.08 -10.48
CA ALA A 18 4.94 9.97 -10.08
C ALA A 18 3.92 9.20 -9.24
N GLY A 19 3.58 9.74 -8.06
CA GLY A 19 2.59 9.13 -7.19
C GLY A 19 1.16 9.27 -7.72
N HIS A 20 0.29 8.36 -7.28
CA HIS A 20 -1.15 8.41 -7.56
C HIS A 20 -1.96 8.76 -6.32
N ARG A 21 -2.98 9.60 -6.51
CA ARG A 21 -4.02 9.80 -5.49
C ARG A 21 -5.11 8.76 -5.70
N LEU A 22 -5.34 7.93 -4.70
CA LEU A 22 -6.43 6.97 -4.70
C LEU A 22 -7.71 7.62 -4.16
N ASP A 23 -8.82 7.37 -4.84
CA ASP A 23 -10.16 7.72 -4.37
C ASP A 23 -10.61 6.73 -3.29
N GLU A 24 -11.54 7.16 -2.44
CA GLU A 24 -12.06 6.30 -1.36
C GLU A 24 -12.87 5.12 -1.86
N ARG A 25 -13.38 5.18 -3.10
CA ARG A 25 -14.27 4.17 -3.66
C ARG A 25 -14.16 4.08 -5.18
N TYR A 26 -14.05 2.85 -5.66
CA TYR A 26 -14.11 2.48 -7.07
C TYR A 26 -15.23 1.47 -7.28
N ARG A 27 -16.20 1.80 -8.14
CA ARG A 27 -17.36 0.95 -8.39
C ARG A 27 -16.99 -0.28 -9.21
N ALA A 28 -17.62 -1.41 -8.89
CA ALA A 28 -17.62 -2.58 -9.76
C ALA A 28 -18.11 -2.24 -11.16
N ARG A 29 -17.53 -2.86 -12.19
CA ARG A 29 -18.04 -2.82 -13.56
C ARG A 29 -18.99 -4.00 -13.77
N GLY A 30 -20.17 -3.73 -14.32
CA GLY A 30 -21.21 -4.74 -14.48
C GLY A 30 -21.90 -5.09 -13.16
N GLU A 31 -22.29 -6.35 -13.01
CA GLU A 31 -22.95 -6.84 -11.79
C GLU A 31 -21.96 -6.88 -10.61
N ARG A 32 -22.35 -6.27 -9.48
CA ARG A 32 -21.52 -6.24 -8.27
C ARG A 32 -21.58 -7.59 -7.56
N ARG A 33 -20.45 -8.29 -7.52
CA ARG A 33 -20.27 -9.61 -6.89
C ARG A 33 -19.76 -9.53 -5.46
N ALA A 34 -18.96 -8.52 -5.14
CA ALA A 34 -18.39 -8.32 -3.81
C ALA A 34 -17.99 -6.85 -3.58
N THR A 35 -17.68 -6.53 -2.32
CA THR A 35 -17.01 -5.28 -1.93
C THR A 35 -15.80 -5.63 -1.06
N VAL A 36 -14.65 -5.03 -1.32
CA VAL A 36 -13.41 -5.25 -0.55
C VAL A 36 -12.79 -3.92 -0.10
N ALA A 37 -12.04 -3.95 0.99
CA ALA A 37 -11.16 -2.85 1.38
C ALA A 37 -9.73 -3.12 0.92
N LEU A 38 -9.11 -2.16 0.23
CA LEU A 38 -7.73 -2.24 -0.20
C LEU A 38 -6.83 -1.50 0.80
N LEU A 39 -5.91 -2.25 1.41
CA LEU A 39 -4.77 -1.69 2.13
C LEU A 39 -3.79 -1.13 1.10
N ALA A 40 -3.68 0.18 1.01
CA ALA A 40 -2.85 0.84 -0.01
C ALA A 40 -1.34 0.69 0.27
N GLY A 41 -0.98 0.41 1.52
CA GLY A 41 0.40 0.29 1.99
C GLY A 41 1.12 1.63 2.09
N CYS A 42 2.39 1.62 2.49
CA CYS A 42 3.22 2.83 2.59
C CYS A 42 4.37 2.83 1.57
N ALA A 43 5.22 1.80 1.59
CA ALA A 43 6.39 1.72 0.70
C ALA A 43 5.99 1.59 -0.78
N GLN A 44 5.01 0.73 -1.08
CA GLN A 44 4.52 0.51 -2.44
C GLN A 44 3.98 1.80 -3.08
N GLN A 45 3.29 2.66 -2.32
CA GLN A 45 2.74 3.90 -2.86
C GLN A 45 3.83 4.88 -3.34
N VAL A 46 5.05 4.73 -2.85
CA VAL A 46 6.19 5.59 -3.20
C VAL A 46 7.06 4.92 -4.26
N LEU A 47 7.33 3.63 -4.11
CA LEU A 47 8.25 2.89 -4.97
C LEU A 47 7.59 2.36 -6.24
N GLU A 48 6.33 1.92 -6.16
CA GLU A 48 5.61 1.28 -7.27
C GLU A 48 4.10 1.61 -7.23
N PRO A 49 3.73 2.90 -7.42
CA PRO A 49 2.37 3.40 -7.19
C PRO A 49 1.32 2.76 -8.12
N ASP A 50 1.73 2.26 -9.28
CA ASP A 50 0.84 1.65 -10.29
C ASP A 50 0.23 0.32 -9.81
N ILE A 51 0.85 -0.38 -8.85
CA ILE A 51 0.34 -1.68 -8.37
C ILE A 51 -1.08 -1.54 -7.79
N ASN A 52 -1.34 -0.49 -7.01
CA ASN A 52 -2.67 -0.27 -6.45
C ASN A 52 -3.71 0.02 -7.55
N LEU A 53 -3.35 0.83 -8.55
CA LEU A 53 -4.23 1.12 -9.68
C LEU A 53 -4.55 -0.15 -10.47
N ALA A 54 -3.53 -0.94 -10.80
CA ALA A 54 -3.70 -2.21 -11.50
C ALA A 54 -4.58 -3.19 -10.69
N THR A 55 -4.39 -3.23 -9.37
CA THR A 55 -5.20 -4.07 -8.46
C THR A 55 -6.66 -3.64 -8.49
N ILE A 56 -6.94 -2.33 -8.38
CA ILE A 56 -8.29 -1.76 -8.47
C ILE A 56 -8.92 -2.06 -9.84
N GLU A 57 -8.16 -1.90 -10.93
CA GLU A 57 -8.62 -2.14 -12.29
C GLU A 57 -9.05 -3.61 -12.48
N VAL A 58 -8.22 -4.56 -12.04
CA VAL A 58 -8.53 -5.99 -12.13
C VAL A 58 -9.76 -6.33 -11.29
N LEU A 59 -9.83 -5.84 -10.05
CA LEU A 59 -10.96 -6.09 -9.15
C LEU A 59 -12.28 -5.54 -9.72
N THR A 60 -12.28 -4.27 -10.14
CA THR A 60 -13.48 -3.61 -10.66
C THR A 60 -13.98 -4.26 -11.95
N ARG A 61 -13.08 -4.66 -12.86
CA ARG A 61 -13.45 -5.44 -14.06
C ARG A 61 -14.08 -6.80 -13.74
N ASN A 62 -13.74 -7.39 -12.59
CA ASN A 62 -14.28 -8.67 -12.14
C ASN A 62 -15.56 -8.53 -11.28
N GLY A 63 -16.20 -7.36 -11.31
CA GLY A 63 -17.44 -7.09 -10.58
C GLY A 63 -17.22 -6.81 -9.09
N VAL A 64 -16.00 -6.48 -8.66
CA VAL A 64 -15.69 -6.19 -7.25
C VAL A 64 -15.61 -4.68 -7.02
N GLU A 65 -16.41 -4.18 -6.10
CA GLU A 65 -16.30 -2.79 -5.63
C GLU A 65 -15.12 -2.68 -4.66
N VAL A 66 -14.28 -1.66 -4.83
CA VAL A 66 -13.09 -1.45 -3.99
C VAL A 66 -13.25 -0.19 -3.17
N LEU A 67 -13.08 -0.32 -1.86
CA LEU A 67 -12.98 0.79 -0.92
C LEU A 67 -11.51 0.99 -0.55
N VAL A 68 -11.05 2.22 -0.52
CA VAL A 68 -9.72 2.59 -0.03
C VAL A 68 -9.92 3.49 1.20
N PRO A 69 -9.98 2.92 2.42
CA PRO A 69 -10.22 3.70 3.63
C PRO A 69 -9.21 4.83 3.78
N ARG A 70 -9.65 6.00 4.23
CA ARG A 70 -8.73 7.06 4.65
C ARG A 70 -8.12 6.74 6.01
N GLY A 71 -6.97 7.32 6.31
CA GLY A 71 -6.33 7.23 7.62
C GLY A 71 -5.79 5.84 7.96
N GLN A 72 -5.41 5.05 6.95
CA GLN A 72 -4.79 3.73 7.16
C GLN A 72 -3.52 3.86 8.01
N ALA A 73 -3.40 3.02 9.04
CA ALA A 73 -2.20 2.90 9.83
C ALA A 73 -1.16 1.99 9.15
N CYS A 74 0.02 1.91 9.75
CA CYS A 74 1.05 0.96 9.33
C CYS A 74 0.53 -0.47 9.51
N CYS A 75 0.75 -1.35 8.52
CA CYS A 75 0.40 -2.76 8.62
C CYS A 75 1.36 -3.61 9.48
N GLY A 76 2.46 -3.02 9.95
CA GLY A 76 3.45 -3.70 10.79
C GLY A 76 4.48 -4.56 10.03
N ALA A 77 4.43 -4.61 8.70
CA ALA A 77 5.29 -5.49 7.91
C ALA A 77 6.81 -5.29 8.17
N LEU A 78 7.27 -4.04 8.29
CA LEU A 78 8.69 -3.78 8.53
C LEU A 78 9.16 -4.32 9.89
N SER A 79 8.40 -4.03 10.97
CA SER A 79 8.67 -4.58 12.30
C SER A 79 8.68 -6.10 12.29
N TRP A 80 7.77 -6.71 11.53
CA TRP A 80 7.73 -8.16 11.36
C TRP A 80 9.00 -8.71 10.73
N HIS A 81 9.50 -8.09 9.65
CA HIS A 81 10.71 -8.55 8.94
C HIS A 81 12.00 -8.42 9.76
N VAL A 82 12.05 -7.52 10.75
CA VAL A 82 13.21 -7.37 11.64
C VAL A 82 13.09 -8.16 12.96
N GLY A 83 12.03 -8.97 13.10
CA GLY A 83 11.79 -9.83 14.27
C GLY A 83 11.08 -9.16 15.45
N ASP A 84 10.68 -7.89 15.34
CA ASP A 84 9.87 -7.21 16.36
C ASP A 84 8.38 -7.49 16.14
N HIS A 85 7.99 -8.73 16.47
CA HIS A 85 6.62 -9.21 16.27
C HIS A 85 5.60 -8.50 17.17
N ALA A 86 6.01 -8.03 18.35
CA ALA A 86 5.13 -7.33 19.28
C ALA A 86 4.71 -5.97 18.68
N ALA A 87 5.68 -5.17 18.21
CA ALA A 87 5.37 -3.91 17.54
C ALA A 87 4.58 -4.13 16.24
N ALA A 88 4.92 -5.16 15.46
CA ALA A 88 4.20 -5.49 14.23
C ALA A 88 2.71 -5.74 14.48
N GLN A 89 2.38 -6.53 15.52
CA GLN A 89 0.99 -6.80 15.90
C GLN A 89 0.29 -5.58 16.47
N GLU A 90 0.99 -4.71 17.19
CA GLU A 90 0.41 -3.45 17.67
C GLU A 90 0.02 -2.54 16.50
N PHE A 91 0.90 -2.39 15.51
CA PHE A 91 0.60 -1.60 14.30
C PHE A 91 -0.61 -2.16 13.55
N ALA A 92 -0.66 -3.48 13.33
CA ALA A 92 -1.70 -4.13 12.55
C ALA A 92 -3.11 -4.08 13.17
N ARG A 93 -3.25 -3.77 14.46
CA ARG A 93 -4.54 -3.68 15.16
C ARG A 93 -5.21 -2.30 15.03
N ARG A 94 -4.50 -1.30 14.54
CA ARG A 94 -4.97 0.09 14.41
C ARG A 94 -5.60 0.31 13.03
#